data_AF-A0A6C0LHL1-F1
#
_entry.id   AF-A0A6C0LHL1-F1
#
_cell.length_a   1.000
_cell.length_b   1.000
_cell.length_c   1.000
_cell.angle_alpha   90.00
_cell.angle_beta   90.00
_cell.angle_gamma   90.00
#
_symmetry.space_group_name_H-M   'P 1'
#
loop_
_entity.id
_entity.type
_entity.pdbx_description
1 polymer ?
#
loop_
_entity_poly.entity_id
_entity_poly.type
_entity_poly.pdbx_seq_one_letter_code
_entity_poly.pdbx_strand_id
1 'polypeptide(L)'
;MKHSLKIPQKKTKCLVSYLEKPLKLIINDVKIKNFIGVNNIHCEIPVKSNEDAINFIEIIDNLSCDTLLENPSWSDNQIIENVYNYSYSGDLSTINLLFNDKTSCYMDGNNKELGEMIEILRDNKKLREININMEINFLGLFIYDNAIINKWIIKVINVEELDDDLNDWDRDEIEDDWQQELILYEENVMNKIELYKQSLYNAKKILEDIKTEENYNNWEKKILKLKNYILKI
;
A
#
# COMPACT_ATOMS: atom_id res chain seq x y z
N MET A 1 -13.73 13.98 2.64
CA MET A 1 -14.42 13.62 3.91
C MET A 1 -13.36 13.13 4.88
N LYS A 2 -13.39 13.55 6.16
CA LYS A 2 -12.46 13.01 7.15
C LYS A 2 -13.02 11.66 7.63
N HIS A 3 -12.37 10.57 7.23
CA HIS A 3 -12.72 9.22 7.69
C HIS A 3 -12.22 9.05 9.13
N SER A 4 -13.03 8.46 10.01
CA SER A 4 -12.68 8.14 11.41
C SER A 4 -13.00 6.69 11.73
N LEU A 5 -12.17 6.09 12.58
CA LEU A 5 -12.33 4.73 13.09
C LEU A 5 -13.16 4.74 14.38
N LYS A 6 -14.06 3.76 14.51
CA LYS A 6 -14.89 3.57 15.71
C LYS A 6 -14.08 2.91 16.83
N ILE A 7 -14.58 2.98 18.06
CA ILE A 7 -14.02 2.20 19.18
C ILE A 7 -14.01 0.69 18.82
N PRO A 8 -12.90 -0.03 19.04
CA PRO A 8 -12.78 -1.42 18.68
C PRO A 8 -13.77 -2.29 19.44
N GLN A 9 -14.31 -3.27 18.74
CA GLN A 9 -15.17 -4.30 19.30
C GLN A 9 -14.38 -5.59 19.46
N LYS A 10 -14.54 -6.25 20.61
CA LYS A 10 -13.90 -7.54 20.85
C LYS A 10 -14.57 -8.63 20.01
N LYS A 11 -13.77 -9.29 19.17
CA LYS A 11 -14.08 -10.55 18.52
C LYS A 11 -13.33 -11.70 19.18
N THR A 12 -13.64 -12.92 18.78
CA THR A 12 -13.14 -14.17 19.38
C THR A 12 -11.61 -14.23 19.53
N LYS A 13 -10.85 -13.59 18.62
CA LYS A 13 -9.37 -13.66 18.58
C LYS A 13 -8.66 -12.31 18.42
N CYS A 14 -9.40 -11.20 18.39
CA CYS A 14 -8.85 -9.87 18.10
C CYS A 14 -9.82 -8.77 18.52
N LEU A 15 -9.33 -7.53 18.57
CA LEU A 15 -10.18 -6.34 18.53
C LEU A 15 -10.34 -5.89 17.07
N VAL A 16 -11.53 -5.41 16.71
CA VAL A 16 -11.78 -4.90 15.36
C VAL A 16 -12.41 -3.51 15.43
N SER A 17 -11.76 -2.55 14.79
CA SER A 17 -12.30 -1.22 14.56
C SER A 17 -12.76 -1.08 13.11
N TYR A 18 -13.83 -0.32 12.89
CA TYR A 18 -14.43 -0.08 11.59
C TYR A 18 -14.48 1.41 11.29
N LEU A 19 -14.53 1.77 10.01
CA LEU A 19 -14.84 3.13 9.63
C LEU A 19 -16.29 3.51 9.98
N GLU A 20 -16.51 4.79 10.27
CA GLU A 20 -17.86 5.35 10.40
C GLU A 20 -18.69 5.21 9.14
N LYS A 21 -18.06 5.45 7.98
CA LYS A 21 -18.66 5.29 6.66
C LYS A 21 -17.89 4.23 5.88
N PRO A 22 -18.58 3.31 5.20
CA PRO A 22 -17.92 2.31 4.38
C PRO A 22 -17.12 3.00 3.27
N LEU A 23 -15.87 2.59 3.12
CA LEU A 23 -15.02 2.99 2.00
C LEU A 23 -15.06 1.90 0.93
N LYS A 24 -15.29 2.32 -0.30
CA LYS A 24 -15.27 1.49 -1.51
C LYS A 24 -14.21 2.06 -2.44
N LEU A 25 -13.41 1.18 -3.03
CA LEU A 25 -12.40 1.52 -4.02
C LEU A 25 -12.54 0.57 -5.21
N ILE A 26 -12.24 1.07 -6.40
CA ILE A 26 -12.13 0.26 -7.61
C ILE A 26 -10.64 0.11 -7.90
N ILE A 27 -10.22 -1.12 -8.18
CA ILE A 27 -8.87 -1.44 -8.62
C ILE A 27 -8.95 -2.21 -9.94
N ASN A 28 -8.11 -1.83 -10.89
CA ASN A 28 -8.09 -2.33 -12.25
C ASN A 28 -6.78 -3.06 -12.54
N ASP A 29 -6.80 -3.91 -13.57
CA ASP A 29 -5.63 -4.62 -14.10
C ASP A 29 -4.87 -5.44 -13.02
N VAL A 30 -5.62 -6.04 -12.10
CA VAL A 30 -5.08 -6.74 -10.93
C VAL A 30 -4.45 -8.05 -11.35
N LYS A 31 -3.21 -8.32 -10.89
CA LYS A 31 -2.52 -9.59 -11.14
C LYS A 31 -2.49 -10.43 -9.87
N ILE A 32 -3.11 -11.61 -9.90
CA ILE A 32 -3.06 -12.53 -8.77
C ILE A 32 -1.69 -13.22 -8.73
N LYS A 33 -0.97 -13.05 -7.62
CA LYS A 33 0.34 -13.68 -7.41
C LYS A 33 0.22 -15.02 -6.70
N ASN A 34 -0.63 -15.10 -5.68
CA ASN A 34 -0.79 -16.31 -4.88
C ASN A 34 -2.11 -16.33 -4.12
N PHE A 35 -2.55 -17.54 -3.75
CA PHE A 35 -3.61 -17.77 -2.79
C PHE A 35 -3.03 -18.11 -1.41
N ILE A 36 -3.43 -17.35 -0.39
CA ILE A 36 -3.06 -17.59 1.01
C ILE A 36 -4.23 -18.33 1.69
N GLY A 37 -4.21 -19.65 1.63
CA GLY A 37 -5.32 -20.49 2.12
C GLY A 37 -6.45 -20.59 1.10
N VAL A 38 -7.71 -20.54 1.55
CA VAL A 38 -8.88 -20.72 0.68
C VAL A 38 -9.38 -19.41 0.09
N ASN A 39 -9.53 -18.37 0.92
CA ASN A 39 -10.27 -17.15 0.57
C ASN A 39 -9.40 -15.88 0.54
N ASN A 40 -8.09 -15.96 0.75
CA ASN A 40 -7.22 -14.79 0.64
C ASN A 40 -6.39 -14.87 -0.61
N ILE A 41 -6.27 -13.75 -1.31
CA ILE A 41 -5.39 -13.59 -2.45
C ILE A 41 -4.37 -12.50 -2.19
N HIS A 42 -3.14 -12.78 -2.61
CA HIS A 42 -2.07 -11.81 -2.68
C HIS A 42 -1.98 -11.34 -4.14
N CYS A 43 -2.16 -10.04 -4.35
CA CYS A 43 -2.28 -9.45 -5.67
C CYS A 43 -1.24 -8.36 -5.87
N GLU A 44 -0.74 -8.23 -7.08
CA GLU A 44 -0.07 -7.04 -7.57
C GLU A 44 -1.12 -6.08 -8.17
N ILE A 45 -1.02 -4.80 -7.82
CA ILE A 45 -1.85 -3.72 -8.33
C ILE A 45 -0.92 -2.73 -9.06
N PRO A 46 -1.01 -2.59 -10.39
CA PRO A 46 -0.21 -1.62 -11.13
C PRO A 46 -0.53 -0.18 -10.71
N VAL A 47 0.48 0.62 -10.39
CA VAL A 47 0.30 2.01 -9.91
C VAL A 47 -0.40 2.89 -10.96
N LYS A 48 0.01 2.79 -12.23
CA LYS A 48 -0.48 3.63 -13.33
C LYS A 48 -2.01 3.65 -13.45
N SER A 49 -2.66 2.50 -13.32
CA SER A 49 -4.13 2.36 -13.43
C SER A 49 -4.88 2.57 -12.10
N ASN A 50 -4.17 2.73 -10.98
CA ASN A 50 -4.73 2.60 -9.63
C ASN A 50 -4.23 3.64 -8.61
N GLU A 51 -3.58 4.72 -9.06
CA GLU A 51 -2.96 5.72 -8.19
C GLU A 51 -3.94 6.25 -7.12
N ASP A 52 -5.15 6.63 -7.51
CA ASP A 52 -6.17 7.12 -6.57
C ASP A 52 -6.55 6.07 -5.51
N ALA A 53 -6.75 4.81 -5.93
CA ALA A 53 -7.11 3.74 -5.02
C ALA A 53 -5.97 3.45 -4.03
N ILE A 54 -4.73 3.42 -4.51
CA ILE A 54 -3.52 3.24 -3.70
C ILE A 54 -3.38 4.38 -2.69
N ASN A 55 -3.52 5.64 -3.14
CA ASN A 55 -3.49 6.81 -2.27
C ASN A 55 -4.55 6.71 -1.15
N PHE A 56 -5.77 6.27 -1.46
CA PHE A 56 -6.79 6.06 -0.43
C PHE A 56 -6.45 4.93 0.54
N ILE A 57 -5.84 3.83 0.06
CA ILE A 57 -5.39 2.74 0.91
C ILE A 57 -4.33 3.25 1.91
N GLU A 58 -3.34 4.01 1.44
CA GLU A 58 -2.29 4.59 2.27
C GLU A 58 -2.85 5.61 3.28
N ILE A 59 -3.82 6.44 2.88
CA ILE A 59 -4.52 7.35 3.79
C ILE A 59 -5.21 6.57 4.92
N ILE A 60 -5.81 5.42 4.62
CA ILE A 60 -6.45 4.58 5.63
C ILE A 60 -5.43 3.90 6.54
N ASP A 61 -4.27 3.48 6.01
CA ASP A 61 -3.19 2.96 6.84
C ASP A 61 -2.66 4.03 7.81
N ASN A 62 -2.42 5.25 7.34
CA ASN A 62 -1.98 6.36 8.18
C ASN A 62 -3.04 6.72 9.23
N LEU A 63 -4.32 6.77 8.86
CA LEU A 63 -5.42 6.98 9.80
C LEU A 63 -5.47 5.90 10.89
N SER A 64 -5.25 4.63 10.53
CA SER A 64 -5.19 3.53 11.48
C SER A 64 -4.04 3.69 12.47
N CYS A 65 -2.84 4.01 11.98
CA CYS A 65 -1.67 4.29 12.82
C CYS A 65 -1.91 5.46 13.77
N ASP A 66 -2.41 6.59 13.26
CA ASP A 66 -2.72 7.78 14.07
C ASP A 66 -3.74 7.44 15.16
N THR A 67 -4.79 6.70 14.82
CA THR A 67 -5.82 6.31 15.78
C THR A 67 -5.26 5.42 16.91
N LEU A 68 -4.34 4.50 16.58
CA LEU A 68 -3.69 3.64 17.57
C LEU A 68 -2.76 4.43 18.49
N LEU A 69 -2.03 5.41 17.94
CA LEU A 69 -1.16 6.31 18.71
C LEU A 69 -1.96 7.20 19.67
N GLU A 70 -3.11 7.69 19.23
CA GLU A 70 -4.05 8.46 20.07
C GLU A 70 -4.74 7.61 21.14
N ASN A 71 -4.81 6.28 20.94
CA ASN A 71 -5.49 5.35 21.84
C ASN A 71 -4.59 4.17 22.26
N PRO A 72 -3.53 4.40 23.06
CA PRO A 72 -2.57 3.35 23.45
C PRO A 72 -3.19 2.18 24.23
N SER A 73 -4.40 2.34 24.77
CA SER A 73 -5.12 1.25 25.44
C SER A 73 -5.65 0.17 24.48
N TRP A 74 -5.66 0.43 23.16
CA TRP A 74 -6.17 -0.51 22.16
C TRP A 74 -5.14 -1.56 21.76
N SER A 75 -3.86 -1.30 21.99
CA SER A 75 -2.75 -2.22 21.73
C SER A 75 -1.80 -2.16 22.92
N ASP A 76 -1.45 -3.28 23.54
CA ASP A 76 -0.58 -3.31 24.72
C ASP A 76 0.83 -2.74 24.44
N ASN A 77 0.99 -1.41 24.44
CA ASN A 77 2.21 -0.61 24.39
C ASN A 77 3.37 -1.07 23.46
N GLN A 78 3.12 -1.94 22.48
CA GLN A 78 4.11 -2.30 21.49
C GLN A 78 4.29 -1.15 20.52
N ILE A 79 5.53 -0.91 20.11
CA ILE A 79 5.89 0.03 19.06
C ILE A 79 5.07 -0.35 17.83
N ILE A 80 4.03 0.43 17.52
CA ILE A 80 3.10 0.19 16.42
C ILE A 80 3.87 -0.02 15.12
N GLU A 81 4.97 0.70 14.91
CA GLU A 81 5.85 0.59 13.74
C GLU A 81 6.39 -0.83 13.50
N ASN A 82 6.53 -1.66 14.55
CA ASN A 82 7.09 -3.01 14.42
C ASN A 82 6.04 -4.10 14.24
N VAL A 83 4.74 -3.80 14.44
CA VAL A 83 3.66 -4.80 14.39
C VAL A 83 2.55 -4.44 13.40
N TYR A 84 2.52 -3.20 12.94
CA TYR A 84 1.59 -2.74 11.93
C TYR A 84 2.01 -3.21 10.55
N ASN A 85 1.13 -3.96 9.90
CA ASN A 85 1.30 -4.41 8.53
C ASN A 85 0.50 -3.49 7.62
N TYR A 86 1.21 -2.70 6.83
CA TYR A 86 0.62 -1.85 5.80
C TYR A 86 -0.16 -2.70 4.79
N SER A 87 -1.28 -2.15 4.34
CA SER A 87 -2.19 -2.81 3.42
C SER A 87 -1.54 -2.97 2.04
N TYR A 88 -0.89 -1.90 1.59
CA TYR A 88 -0.17 -1.84 0.31
C TYR A 88 1.34 -1.78 0.55
N SER A 89 2.09 -2.60 -0.18
CA SER A 89 3.55 -2.56 -0.20
C SER A 89 4.00 -1.87 -1.48
N GLY A 90 4.50 -0.64 -1.37
CA GLY A 90 4.96 0.15 -2.52
C GLY A 90 6.08 -0.53 -3.31
N ASP A 91 7.07 -1.09 -2.63
CA ASP A 91 8.23 -1.75 -3.26
C ASP A 91 7.84 -2.93 -4.16
N LEU A 92 6.78 -3.67 -3.78
CA LEU A 92 6.29 -4.84 -4.51
C LEU A 92 5.01 -4.56 -5.29
N SER A 93 4.43 -3.36 -5.15
CA SER A 93 3.12 -2.97 -5.65
C SER A 93 2.02 -3.99 -5.33
N THR A 94 1.96 -4.47 -4.08
CA THR A 94 1.08 -5.60 -3.70
C THR A 94 0.13 -5.31 -2.55
N ILE A 95 -0.99 -6.02 -2.52
CA ILE A 95 -2.00 -6.02 -1.44
C ILE A 95 -2.52 -7.43 -1.16
N ASN A 96 -3.04 -7.64 0.04
CA ASN A 96 -3.80 -8.84 0.39
C ASN A 96 -5.30 -8.53 0.42
N LEU A 97 -6.10 -9.32 -0.30
CA LEU A 97 -7.55 -9.18 -0.40
C LEU A 97 -8.27 -10.45 0.05
N LEU A 98 -9.44 -10.28 0.66
CA LEU A 98 -10.29 -11.36 1.15
C LEU A 98 -11.52 -11.53 0.25
N PHE A 99 -11.82 -12.77 -0.12
CA PHE A 99 -13.13 -13.20 -0.58
C PHE A 99 -14.07 -13.46 0.60
N ASN A 100 -15.37 -13.29 0.37
CA ASN A 100 -16.40 -13.87 1.23
C ASN A 100 -17.61 -14.33 0.41
N ASP A 101 -18.54 -14.99 1.09
CA ASP A 101 -19.77 -15.52 0.47
C ASP A 101 -20.70 -14.42 -0.12
N LYS A 102 -20.34 -13.15 0.05
CA LYS A 102 -21.06 -11.99 -0.50
C LYS A 102 -20.29 -11.32 -1.66
N THR A 103 -19.15 -11.86 -2.05
CA THR A 103 -18.41 -11.38 -3.23
C THR A 103 -19.21 -11.75 -4.47
N SER A 104 -19.54 -10.75 -5.28
CA SER A 104 -20.17 -10.97 -6.58
C SER A 104 -19.10 -11.24 -7.63
N CYS A 105 -19.22 -12.32 -8.37
CA CYS A 105 -18.22 -12.77 -9.34
C CYS A 105 -18.80 -12.74 -10.75
N TYR A 106 -18.09 -12.11 -11.67
CA TYR A 106 -18.45 -12.00 -13.07
C TYR A 106 -17.29 -12.47 -13.95
N MET A 107 -17.61 -13.26 -14.98
CA MET A 107 -16.70 -13.68 -16.04
C MET A 107 -17.33 -13.31 -17.38
N ASP A 108 -16.68 -12.44 -18.14
CA ASP A 108 -17.18 -11.92 -19.44
C ASP A 108 -18.64 -11.42 -19.33
N GLY A 109 -18.92 -10.68 -18.25
CA GLY A 109 -20.25 -10.16 -17.93
C GLY A 109 -21.26 -11.18 -17.39
N ASN A 110 -20.91 -12.47 -17.32
CA ASN A 110 -21.78 -13.52 -16.79
C ASN A 110 -21.53 -13.77 -15.31
N ASN A 111 -22.61 -13.92 -14.52
CA ASN A 111 -22.51 -14.31 -13.12
C ASN A 111 -21.84 -15.67 -12.95
N LYS A 112 -20.94 -15.75 -11.98
CA LYS A 112 -20.27 -16.98 -11.55
C LYS A 112 -20.42 -17.19 -10.05
N GLU A 113 -20.44 -18.45 -9.63
CA GLU A 113 -20.31 -18.76 -8.20
C GLU A 113 -18.88 -18.49 -7.73
N LEU A 114 -18.72 -18.15 -6.44
CA LEU A 114 -17.41 -17.87 -5.87
C LEU A 114 -16.44 -19.06 -5.99
N GLY A 115 -16.95 -20.29 -5.84
CA GLY A 115 -16.15 -21.49 -5.99
C GLY A 115 -15.55 -21.63 -7.39
N GLU A 116 -16.39 -21.47 -8.42
CA GLU A 116 -15.97 -21.47 -9.82
C GLU A 116 -14.95 -20.36 -10.11
N MET A 117 -15.19 -19.15 -9.59
CA MET A 117 -14.27 -18.02 -9.76
C MET A 117 -12.90 -18.31 -9.12
N ILE A 118 -12.87 -18.86 -7.90
CA ILE A 118 -11.61 -19.24 -7.25
C ILE A 118 -10.86 -20.31 -8.05
N GLU A 119 -11.56 -21.28 -8.64
CA GLU A 119 -10.94 -22.30 -9.50
C GLU A 119 -10.30 -21.69 -10.75
N ILE A 120 -11.01 -20.77 -11.43
CA ILE A 120 -10.49 -20.03 -12.60
C ILE A 120 -9.21 -19.28 -12.21
N LEU A 121 -9.26 -18.53 -11.11
CA LEU A 121 -8.16 -17.69 -10.66
C LEU A 121 -6.95 -18.48 -10.13
N ARG A 122 -7.12 -19.75 -9.75
CA ARG A 122 -6.01 -20.64 -9.35
C ARG A 122 -5.29 -21.25 -10.55
N ASP A 123 -5.88 -21.21 -11.74
CA ASP A 123 -5.24 -21.74 -12.95
C ASP A 123 -4.21 -20.73 -13.48
N ASN A 124 -2.96 -20.93 -13.08
CA ASN A 124 -1.83 -20.08 -13.47
C ASN A 124 -1.65 -19.91 -14.98
N LYS A 125 -2.16 -20.83 -15.81
CA LYS A 125 -2.08 -20.67 -17.27
C LYS A 125 -3.06 -19.60 -17.74
N LYS A 126 -4.31 -19.67 -17.26
CA LYS A 126 -5.38 -18.73 -17.58
C LYS A 126 -5.12 -17.32 -17.05
N LEU A 127 -4.40 -17.18 -15.94
CA LEU A 127 -4.09 -15.86 -15.37
C LEU A 127 -3.35 -14.90 -16.33
N ARG A 128 -2.72 -15.42 -17.39
CA ARG A 128 -2.03 -14.59 -18.40
C ARG A 128 -2.97 -14.07 -19.50
N GLU A 129 -4.12 -14.70 -19.65
CA GLU A 129 -5.10 -14.49 -20.73
C GLU A 129 -6.36 -13.82 -20.18
N ILE A 130 -6.29 -13.21 -18.99
CA ILE A 130 -7.43 -12.56 -18.36
C ILE A 130 -7.06 -11.18 -17.84
N ASN A 131 -7.98 -10.23 -17.96
CA ASN A 131 -7.99 -8.99 -17.20
C ASN A 131 -8.86 -9.14 -15.95
N ILE A 132 -8.42 -8.57 -14.82
CA ILE A 132 -9.13 -8.66 -13.54
C ILE A 132 -9.32 -7.27 -12.95
N ASN A 133 -10.58 -6.90 -12.78
CA ASN A 133 -11.00 -5.66 -12.14
C ASN A 133 -11.79 -5.98 -10.87
N MET A 134 -11.59 -5.23 -9.79
CA MET A 134 -12.24 -5.50 -8.50
C MET A 134 -12.80 -4.22 -7.85
N GLU A 135 -13.99 -4.34 -7.24
CA GLU A 135 -14.44 -3.39 -6.20
C GLU A 135 -14.03 -3.96 -4.84
N ILE A 136 -13.22 -3.22 -4.09
CA ILE A 136 -12.78 -3.60 -2.75
C ILE A 136 -13.33 -2.65 -1.69
N ASN A 137 -13.58 -3.18 -0.50
CA ASN A 137 -14.01 -2.40 0.65
C ASN A 137 -13.04 -2.55 1.81
N PHE A 138 -12.88 -1.47 2.56
CA PHE A 138 -12.25 -1.55 3.86
C PHE A 138 -13.13 -2.37 4.82
N LEU A 139 -12.61 -3.52 5.28
CA LEU A 139 -13.31 -4.39 6.21
C LEU A 139 -13.16 -3.91 7.66
N GLY A 140 -12.00 -3.37 8.02
CA GLY A 140 -11.69 -2.92 9.37
C GLY A 140 -10.20 -3.00 9.69
N LEU A 141 -9.83 -2.32 10.76
CA LEU A 141 -8.54 -2.44 11.44
C LEU A 141 -8.63 -3.59 12.44
N PHE A 142 -7.82 -4.62 12.25
CA PHE A 142 -7.78 -5.80 13.11
C PHE A 142 -6.52 -5.74 13.98
N ILE A 143 -6.73 -5.81 15.29
CA ILE A 143 -5.67 -5.75 16.29
C ILE A 143 -5.59 -7.13 16.96
N TYR A 144 -4.57 -7.89 16.61
CA TYR A 144 -4.20 -9.16 17.23
C TYR A 144 -3.05 -8.92 18.22
N ASP A 145 -2.80 -9.91 19.08
CA ASP A 145 -1.74 -9.84 20.09
C ASP A 145 -0.33 -9.65 19.49
N ASN A 146 -0.13 -10.05 18.23
CA ASN A 146 1.18 -10.07 17.56
C ASN A 146 1.20 -9.38 16.19
N ALA A 147 0.08 -8.83 15.75
CA ALA A 147 -0.03 -8.20 14.44
C ALA A 147 -1.19 -7.22 14.42
N ILE A 148 -0.99 -6.08 13.77
CA ILE A 148 -2.04 -5.12 13.48
C ILE A 148 -2.14 -5.01 11.97
N ILE A 149 -3.36 -5.10 11.43
CA ILE A 149 -3.56 -5.10 9.98
C ILE A 149 -4.90 -4.50 9.60
N ASN A 150 -4.87 -3.63 8.60
CA ASN A 150 -6.04 -3.21 7.86
C ASN A 150 -6.44 -4.31 6.88
N LYS A 151 -7.69 -4.81 6.98
CA LYS A 151 -8.20 -5.85 6.07
C LYS A 151 -9.08 -5.25 5.00
N TRP A 152 -8.94 -5.76 3.78
CA TRP A 152 -9.70 -5.37 2.60
C TRP A 152 -10.44 -6.57 2.04
N ILE A 153 -11.69 -6.35 1.63
CA ILE A 153 -12.58 -7.41 1.16
C ILE A 153 -13.07 -7.11 -0.24
N ILE A 154 -13.06 -8.12 -1.10
CA ILE A 154 -13.54 -8.03 -2.48
C ILE A 154 -15.07 -8.06 -2.44
N LYS A 155 -15.70 -7.01 -2.96
CA LYS A 155 -17.15 -6.92 -3.14
C LYS A 155 -17.58 -7.41 -4.50
N VAL A 156 -16.85 -7.00 -5.52
CA VAL A 156 -17.08 -7.41 -6.89
C VAL A 156 -15.74 -7.79 -7.48
N ILE A 157 -15.72 -8.89 -8.24
CA ILE A 157 -14.61 -9.25 -9.11
C ILE A 157 -15.19 -9.48 -10.51
N ASN A 158 -14.63 -8.76 -11.48
CA ASN A 158 -14.92 -8.93 -12.89
C ASN A 158 -13.67 -9.46 -13.57
N VAL A 159 -13.81 -10.56 -14.27
CA VAL A 159 -12.76 -11.21 -15.03
C VAL A 159 -13.18 -11.21 -16.49
N GLU A 160 -12.29 -10.77 -17.37
CA GLU A 160 -12.52 -10.71 -18.80
C GLU A 160 -11.42 -11.49 -19.50
N GLU A 161 -11.78 -12.44 -20.37
CA GLU A 161 -10.81 -13.11 -21.24
C GLU A 161 -10.20 -12.09 -22.22
N LEU A 162 -8.88 -12.07 -22.30
CA LEU A 162 -8.14 -11.32 -23.30
C LEU A 162 -8.14 -12.16 -24.58
N ASP A 163 -8.84 -11.70 -25.61
CA ASP A 163 -8.78 -12.32 -26.93
C ASP A 163 -7.34 -12.19 -27.48
N ASP A 164 -6.66 -13.33 -27.66
CA ASP A 164 -5.30 -13.44 -28.22
C ASP A 164 -5.18 -12.85 -29.65
N ASP A 165 -6.29 -12.60 -30.33
CA ASP A 165 -6.33 -12.08 -31.71
C ASP A 165 -6.23 -10.55 -31.81
N LEU A 166 -6.20 -9.83 -30.68
CA LEU A 166 -5.89 -8.40 -30.66
C LEU A 166 -4.39 -8.19 -30.43
N ASN A 167 -3.63 -8.32 -31.52
CA ASN A 167 -2.29 -7.75 -31.64
C ASN A 167 -2.37 -6.22 -31.74
N ASP A 168 -3.16 -5.61 -30.84
CA ASP A 168 -3.43 -4.17 -30.68
C ASP A 168 -2.38 -3.52 -29.76
N TRP A 169 -1.27 -4.20 -29.51
CA TRP A 169 -0.11 -3.60 -28.85
C TRP A 169 0.51 -2.64 -29.87
N ASP A 170 0.05 -1.41 -29.84
CA ASP A 170 0.68 -0.32 -30.57
C ASP A 170 2.07 -0.14 -29.99
N ARG A 171 3.04 -0.66 -30.73
CA ARG A 171 4.45 -0.63 -30.37
C ARG A 171 4.89 0.81 -30.08
N ASP A 172 4.37 1.78 -30.82
CA ASP A 172 4.76 3.17 -30.67
C ASP A 172 4.19 3.73 -29.35
N GLU A 173 2.96 3.39 -28.97
CA GLU A 173 2.36 3.78 -27.68
C GLU A 173 3.15 3.20 -26.49
N ILE A 174 3.56 1.93 -26.60
CA ILE A 174 4.38 1.27 -25.58
C ILE A 174 5.76 1.91 -25.47
N GLU A 175 6.42 2.17 -26.60
CA GLU A 175 7.73 2.83 -26.61
C GLU A 175 7.65 4.25 -26.02
N ASP A 176 6.57 5.00 -26.31
CA ASP A 176 6.31 6.32 -25.74
C ASP A 176 6.05 6.29 -24.23
N ASP A 177 5.26 5.31 -23.76
CA ASP A 177 5.00 5.09 -22.34
C ASP A 177 6.30 4.81 -21.56
N TRP A 178 7.17 3.94 -22.10
CA TRP A 178 8.47 3.65 -21.47
C TRP A 178 9.44 4.83 -21.53
N GLN A 179 9.37 5.67 -22.57
CA GLN A 179 10.14 6.91 -22.62
C GLN A 179 9.70 7.89 -21.52
N GLN A 180 8.39 8.04 -21.30
CA GLN A 180 7.86 8.86 -20.21
C GLN A 180 8.31 8.33 -18.83
N GLU A 181 8.23 7.02 -18.61
CA GLU A 181 8.71 6.39 -17.38
C GLU A 181 10.22 6.60 -17.15
N LEU A 182 11.03 6.54 -18.21
CA LEU A 182 12.46 6.83 -18.12
C LEU A 182 12.73 8.29 -17.74
N ILE A 183 11.97 9.24 -18.30
CA ILE A 183 12.07 10.66 -17.95
C ILE A 183 11.71 10.86 -16.47
N LEU A 184 10.59 10.31 -16.01
CA LEU A 184 10.16 10.40 -14.61
C LEU A 184 11.18 9.76 -13.66
N TYR A 185 11.75 8.62 -14.05
CA TYR A 185 12.81 7.96 -13.30
C TYR A 185 14.06 8.84 -13.21
N GLU A 186 14.48 9.45 -14.31
CA GLU A 186 15.62 10.39 -14.33
C GLU A 186 15.37 11.60 -13.42
N GLU A 187 14.18 12.22 -13.49
CA GLU A 187 13.80 13.32 -12.61
C GLU A 187 13.84 12.92 -11.13
N ASN A 188 13.30 11.75 -10.79
CA ASN A 188 13.31 11.23 -9.42
C ASN A 188 14.73 10.98 -8.90
N VAL A 189 15.61 10.43 -9.73
CA VAL A 189 17.03 10.23 -9.38
C VAL A 189 17.72 11.59 -9.17
N MET A 190 17.50 12.55 -10.06
CA MET A 190 18.08 13.88 -9.96
C MET A 190 17.60 14.64 -8.71
N ASN A 191 16.31 14.54 -8.38
CA ASN A 191 15.75 15.10 -7.15
C ASN A 191 16.38 14.48 -5.89
N LYS A 192 16.57 13.15 -5.85
CA LYS A 192 17.27 12.49 -4.74
C LYS A 192 18.72 12.95 -4.62
N ILE A 193 19.44 13.06 -5.74
CA ILE A 193 20.82 13.58 -5.76
C ILE A 193 20.88 15.00 -5.18
N GLU A 194 19.94 15.86 -5.56
CA GLU A 194 19.91 17.24 -5.07
C GLU A 194 19.60 17.31 -3.56
N LEU A 195 18.66 16.50 -3.08
CA LEU A 195 18.39 16.36 -1.65
C LEU A 195 19.63 15.89 -0.88
N TYR A 196 20.37 14.91 -1.39
CA TYR A 196 21.61 14.45 -0.75
C TYR A 196 22.71 15.51 -0.78
N LYS A 197 22.86 16.24 -1.89
CA LYS A 197 23.80 17.38 -1.97
C LYS A 197 23.45 18.47 -0.95
N GLN A 198 22.17 18.81 -0.82
CA GLN A 198 21.73 19.83 0.13
C GLN A 198 21.91 19.37 1.58
N SER A 199 21.61 18.10 1.87
CA SER A 199 21.89 17.48 3.18
C SER A 199 23.39 17.56 3.52
N LEU A 200 24.25 17.20 2.57
CA LEU A 200 25.71 17.28 2.72
C LEU A 200 26.19 18.72 2.95
N TYR A 201 25.65 19.69 2.20
CA TYR A 201 25.96 21.11 2.39
C TYR A 201 25.59 21.59 3.80
N ASN A 202 24.38 21.24 4.27
CA ASN A 202 23.92 21.59 5.61
C ASN A 202 24.78 20.96 6.70
N ALA A 203 25.18 19.69 6.53
CA ALA A 203 26.10 19.02 7.44
C ALA A 203 27.46 19.72 7.51
N LYS A 204 28.03 20.11 6.37
CA LYS A 204 29.29 20.88 6.32
C LYS A 204 29.16 22.23 7.02
N LYS A 205 28.05 22.95 6.83
CA LYS A 205 27.80 24.24 7.50
C LYS A 205 27.71 24.07 9.02
N ILE A 206 26.99 23.05 9.50
CA ILE A 206 26.91 22.75 10.93
C ILE A 206 28.29 22.43 11.51
N LEU A 207 29.13 21.69 10.77
CA LEU A 207 30.51 21.42 11.20
C LEU A 207 31.34 22.70 11.36
N GLU A 208 31.23 23.65 10.43
CA GLU A 208 31.89 24.96 10.57
C GLU A 208 31.33 25.73 11.78
N ASP A 209 30.01 25.75 11.97
CA ASP A 209 29.36 26.41 13.13
C ASP A 209 29.74 25.78 14.48
N ILE A 210 30.15 24.49 14.49
CA ILE A 210 30.66 23.79 15.68
C ILE A 210 32.09 24.24 15.98
N LYS A 211 32.94 24.40 14.95
CA LYS A 211 34.35 24.79 15.12
C LYS A 211 34.50 26.17 15.76
N THR A 212 33.53 27.05 15.58
CA THR A 212 33.53 28.41 16.13
C THR A 212 32.63 28.58 17.36
N GLU A 213 32.03 27.51 17.91
CA GLU A 213 31.12 27.60 19.06
C GLU A 213 31.88 27.46 20.39
N GLU A 214 31.84 28.51 21.21
CA GLU A 214 32.50 28.55 22.51
C GLU A 214 31.58 28.08 23.65
N ASN A 215 30.25 28.12 23.47
CA ASN A 215 29.31 27.67 24.49
C ASN A 215 29.11 26.15 24.44
N TYR A 216 29.51 25.45 25.49
CA TYR A 216 29.45 23.99 25.58
C TYR A 216 28.05 23.39 25.34
N ASN A 217 27.00 23.99 25.90
CA ASN A 217 25.63 23.49 25.75
C ASN A 217 25.12 23.66 24.31
N ASN A 218 25.52 24.74 23.62
CA ASN A 218 25.18 24.94 22.22
C ASN A 218 26.02 24.05 21.30
N TRP A 219 27.29 23.84 21.65
CA TRP A 219 28.20 22.93 20.97
C TRP A 219 27.65 21.50 20.98
N GLU A 220 27.20 21.00 22.14
CA GLU A 220 26.63 19.66 22.28
C GLU A 220 25.36 19.49 21.44
N LYS A 221 24.46 20.48 21.46
CA LYS A 221 23.25 20.49 20.60
C LYS A 221 23.58 20.46 19.11
N LYS A 222 24.58 21.23 18.67
CA LYS A 222 25.04 21.25 17.27
C LYS A 222 25.67 19.91 16.86
N ILE A 223 26.45 19.28 17.75
CA ILE A 223 27.01 17.93 17.54
C ILE A 223 25.90 16.89 17.37
N LEU A 224 24.87 16.92 18.22
CA LEU A 224 23.73 16.01 18.12
C LEU A 224 22.98 16.22 16.79
N LYS A 225 22.79 17.48 16.39
CA LYS A 225 22.19 17.82 15.10
C LYS A 225 23.00 17.29 13.93
N LEU A 226 24.33 17.43 13.95
CA LEU A 226 25.22 16.90 12.92
C LEU A 226 25.15 15.36 12.83
N LYS A 227 25.15 14.67 13.97
CA LYS A 227 24.97 13.20 14.02
C LYS A 227 23.68 12.77 13.33
N ASN A 228 22.58 13.50 13.57
CA ASN A 228 21.30 13.22 12.93
C ASN A 228 21.30 13.45 11.41
N TYR A 229 22.14 14.34 10.88
CA TYR A 229 22.30 14.50 9.43
C TYR A 229 23.14 13.38 8.80
N ILE A 230 24.19 12.93 9.49
CA ILE A 230 25.12 11.90 8.97
C ILE A 230 24.52 10.49 9.06
N LEU A 231 23.78 10.19 10.12
CA LEU A 231 23.21 8.85 10.40
C LEU A 231 21.83 8.63 9.76
N LYS A 232 21.29 9.62 9.04
CA LYS A 232 20.01 9.53 8.31
C LYS A 232 20.15 8.98 6.88
N ILE A 233 21.37 8.71 6.43
CA ILE A 233 21.68 8.01 5.17
C ILE A 233 21.89 6.53 5.51
#